data_AF-A0A6N6ZC42-F1
#
_entry.id   AF-A0A6N6ZC42-F1
#
_cell.length_a   1.000
_cell.length_b   1.000
_cell.length_c   1.000
_cell.angle_alpha   90.00
_cell.angle_beta   90.00
_cell.angle_gamma   90.00
#
_symmetry.space_group_name_H-M   'P 1'
#
loop_
_entity.id
_entity.type
_entity.pdbx_description
1 polymer ?
#
loop_
_entity_poly.entity_id
_entity_poly.type
_entity_poly.pdbx_seq_one_letter_code
_entity_poly.pdbx_strand_id
1 'polypeptide(L)'
;MKIRALCLSLLALIWATLGLSAETLTNDKIVSLSEAGLSDDTIVLAIQRSDADFDLETDALIALRDQGVSAAVIDAMVQKQTVSSEENPAEAYPDQQADDADAGAVAESNPAAAQADLDQLGPPKITPEKGQRYYTRFGFKYEGDDWPATNYWRGAFVPINTEVELVACDDESMSLLIVDTGVMLEIDNIEKYTHRSMLEYASLMLAAEPTNLSRFSEEMQDAIKAGRPHIGMTKEQVIYTRGYPPFHRTPSLKSPEWIYWHSRFNKRAFRFDGDGILVSIRN
;
A
#
# COMPACT_ATOMS: atom_id res chain seq x y z
N MET A 1 -43.04 -7.69 65.92
CA MET A 1 -42.27 -8.82 66.48
C MET A 1 -42.45 -10.04 65.58
N LYS A 2 -41.32 -10.69 65.23
CA LYS A 2 -41.13 -12.04 64.65
C LYS A 2 -41.08 -12.19 63.11
N ILE A 3 -39.82 -12.28 62.66
CA ILE A 3 -39.28 -12.88 61.43
C ILE A 3 -39.41 -14.42 61.48
N ARG A 4 -39.58 -15.09 60.33
CA ARG A 4 -39.03 -16.40 59.87
C ARG A 4 -39.67 -16.74 58.51
N ALA A 5 -38.96 -16.64 57.38
CA ALA A 5 -37.98 -17.58 56.79
C ALA A 5 -38.61 -18.66 55.87
N LEU A 6 -38.03 -18.79 54.66
CA LEU A 6 -37.86 -20.00 53.81
C LEU A 6 -38.70 -20.16 52.52
N CYS A 7 -38.15 -19.66 51.40
CA CYS A 7 -37.66 -20.39 50.21
C CYS A 7 -38.58 -21.13 49.19
N LEU A 8 -38.24 -20.93 47.89
CA LEU A 8 -38.62 -21.63 46.62
C LEU A 8 -40.08 -21.42 46.11
N SER A 9 -40.40 -21.20 44.83
CA SER A 9 -39.68 -21.17 43.55
C SER A 9 -40.64 -20.71 42.42
N LEU A 10 -40.07 -20.31 41.26
CA LEU A 10 -40.66 -20.26 39.91
C LEU A 10 -41.74 -19.20 39.57
N LEU A 11 -41.30 -18.10 38.94
CA LEU A 11 -41.75 -17.76 37.57
C LEU A 11 -40.81 -16.68 37.00
N ALA A 12 -39.87 -17.11 36.15
CA ALA A 12 -39.01 -16.20 35.40
C ALA A 12 -39.86 -15.51 34.33
N LEU A 13 -40.10 -14.21 34.50
CA LEU A 13 -40.72 -13.37 33.48
C LEU A 13 -39.65 -13.06 32.42
N ILE A 14 -39.69 -13.84 31.35
CA ILE A 14 -38.86 -13.70 30.16
C ILE A 14 -39.13 -12.32 29.56
N TRP A 15 -38.17 -11.41 29.68
CA TRP A 15 -38.11 -10.22 28.82
C TRP A 15 -37.67 -10.70 27.44
N ALA A 16 -38.65 -10.87 26.55
CA ALA A 16 -38.41 -11.05 25.13
C ALA A 16 -37.84 -9.74 24.57
N THR A 17 -36.52 -9.69 24.44
CA THR A 17 -35.84 -8.69 23.62
C THR A 17 -36.17 -9.00 22.15
N LEU A 18 -36.97 -8.14 21.50
CA LEU A 18 -37.09 -8.14 20.05
C LEU A 18 -35.71 -7.77 19.48
N GLY A 19 -35.01 -8.77 18.93
CA GLY A 19 -33.85 -8.53 18.09
C GLY A 19 -34.32 -7.93 16.77
N LEU A 20 -34.03 -6.65 16.55
CA LEU A 20 -33.92 -6.10 15.20
C LEU A 20 -32.72 -6.78 14.55
N SER A 21 -32.94 -7.81 13.73
CA SER A 21 -31.87 -8.37 12.92
C SER A 21 -31.54 -7.35 11.84
N ALA A 22 -30.35 -6.77 11.89
CA ALA A 22 -29.79 -6.04 10.76
C ALA A 22 -29.73 -7.02 9.57
N GLU A 23 -30.30 -6.64 8.43
CA GLU A 23 -30.33 -7.52 7.26
C GLU A 23 -28.93 -7.56 6.64
N THR A 24 -28.25 -8.69 6.71
CA THR A 24 -26.87 -8.86 6.22
C THR A 24 -26.82 -8.77 4.70
N LEU A 25 -25.73 -8.20 4.19
CA LEU A 25 -25.48 -8.05 2.75
C LEU A 25 -24.93 -9.36 2.18
N THR A 26 -25.64 -9.95 1.23
CA THR A 26 -25.31 -11.24 0.60
C THR A 26 -25.02 -11.05 -0.90
N ASN A 27 -24.47 -12.08 -1.55
CA ASN A 27 -24.18 -12.08 -2.99
C ASN A 27 -25.41 -11.69 -3.83
N ASP A 28 -26.59 -12.23 -3.52
CA ASP A 28 -27.85 -11.93 -4.23
C ASP A 28 -28.25 -10.45 -4.13
N LYS A 29 -27.96 -9.82 -2.99
CA LYS A 29 -28.23 -8.38 -2.80
C LYS A 29 -27.26 -7.52 -3.60
N ILE A 30 -25.99 -7.93 -3.70
CA ILE A 30 -25.02 -7.23 -4.55
C ILE A 30 -25.44 -7.30 -6.01
N VAL A 31 -25.90 -8.46 -6.48
CA VAL A 31 -26.45 -8.61 -7.83
C VAL A 31 -27.66 -7.70 -8.01
N SER A 32 -28.61 -7.71 -7.07
CA SER A 32 -29.81 -6.86 -7.15
C SER A 32 -29.48 -5.36 -7.18
N LEU A 33 -28.46 -4.92 -6.43
CA LEU A 33 -28.00 -3.52 -6.46
C LEU A 33 -27.34 -3.16 -7.79
N SER A 34 -26.59 -4.09 -8.38
CA SER A 34 -25.96 -3.93 -9.69
C SER A 34 -27.01 -3.89 -10.81
N GLU A 35 -27.99 -4.79 -10.81
CA GLU A 35 -29.11 -4.82 -11.77
C GLU A 35 -30.01 -3.59 -11.66
N ALA A 36 -30.17 -3.05 -10.45
CA ALA A 36 -30.90 -1.79 -10.23
C ALA A 36 -30.13 -0.55 -10.76
N GLY A 37 -28.93 -0.72 -11.30
CA GLY A 37 -28.15 0.33 -11.95
C GLY A 37 -27.45 1.28 -10.97
N LEU A 38 -27.21 0.85 -9.73
CA LEU A 38 -26.41 1.63 -8.78
C LEU A 38 -24.94 1.63 -9.23
N SER A 39 -24.24 2.74 -8.99
CA SER A 39 -22.82 2.84 -9.32
C SER A 39 -21.97 1.94 -8.44
N ASP A 40 -20.88 1.43 -9.00
CA ASP A 40 -19.88 0.62 -8.29
C ASP A 40 -19.45 1.28 -6.97
N ASP A 41 -19.17 2.58 -6.97
CA ASP A 41 -18.80 3.33 -5.75
C ASP A 41 -19.87 3.26 -4.66
N THR A 42 -21.15 3.30 -5.03
CA THR A 42 -22.27 3.22 -4.08
C THR A 42 -22.38 1.82 -3.49
N ILE A 43 -22.18 0.79 -4.32
CA ILE A 43 -22.21 -0.61 -3.89
C ILE A 43 -21.01 -0.91 -2.99
N VAL A 44 -19.81 -0.43 -3.35
CA VAL A 44 -18.60 -0.53 -2.52
C VAL A 44 -18.79 0.14 -1.17
N LEU A 45 -19.38 1.35 -1.13
CA LEU A 45 -19.71 2.03 0.13
C LEU A 45 -20.72 1.24 0.98
N ALA A 46 -21.72 0.60 0.35
CA ALA A 46 -22.68 -0.24 1.05
C ALA A 46 -22.03 -1.49 1.66
N ILE A 47 -21.11 -2.13 0.93
CA ILE A 47 -20.28 -3.25 1.39
C ILE A 47 -19.44 -2.85 2.61
N GLN A 48 -18.82 -1.68 2.57
CA GLN A 48 -18.00 -1.20 3.68
C GLN A 48 -18.81 -0.95 4.96
N ARG A 49 -20.03 -0.39 4.82
CA ARG A 49 -20.84 0.10 5.96
C ARG A 49 -21.78 -0.93 6.59
N SER A 50 -22.13 -1.99 5.87
CA SER A 50 -23.12 -2.97 6.34
C SER A 50 -22.44 -4.24 6.82
N ASP A 51 -23.09 -5.02 7.69
CA ASP A 51 -22.66 -6.39 7.94
C ASP A 51 -22.88 -7.22 6.67
N ALA A 52 -21.93 -8.09 6.35
CA ALA A 52 -21.93 -8.86 5.12
C ALA A 52 -21.64 -10.34 5.39
N ASP A 53 -22.27 -11.19 4.59
CA ASP A 53 -22.07 -12.63 4.59
C ASP A 53 -21.96 -13.07 3.12
N PHE A 54 -20.74 -12.99 2.59
CA PHE A 54 -20.47 -13.27 1.19
C PHE A 54 -19.94 -14.70 1.00
N ASP A 55 -20.46 -15.36 -0.03
CA ASP A 55 -19.83 -16.56 -0.58
C ASP A 55 -18.74 -16.12 -1.57
N LEU A 56 -17.48 -16.35 -1.20
CA LEU A 56 -16.30 -15.95 -1.96
C LEU A 56 -15.55 -17.16 -2.56
N GLU A 57 -16.19 -18.34 -2.61
CA GLU A 57 -15.64 -19.49 -3.32
C GLU A 57 -15.55 -19.23 -4.82
N THR A 58 -14.68 -19.96 -5.51
CA THR A 58 -14.33 -19.70 -6.92
C THR A 58 -15.57 -19.69 -7.83
N ASP A 59 -16.49 -20.64 -7.64
CA ASP A 59 -17.71 -20.74 -8.44
C ASP A 59 -18.68 -19.57 -8.17
N ALA A 60 -18.73 -19.07 -6.93
CA ALA A 60 -19.55 -17.91 -6.55
C ALA A 60 -19.01 -16.60 -7.14
N LEU A 61 -17.68 -16.42 -7.19
CA LEU A 61 -17.05 -15.26 -7.82
C LEU A 61 -17.26 -15.23 -9.34
N ILE A 62 -17.22 -16.39 -9.99
CA ILE A 62 -17.55 -16.52 -11.42
C ILE A 62 -19.02 -16.16 -11.65
N ALA A 63 -19.93 -16.69 -10.83
CA ALA A 63 -21.35 -16.40 -10.93
C ALA A 63 -21.68 -14.91 -10.72
N LEU A 64 -21.00 -14.21 -9.81
CA LEU A 64 -21.15 -12.76 -9.60
C LEU A 64 -20.74 -11.98 -10.85
N ARG A 65 -19.62 -12.34 -11.45
CA ARG A 65 -19.12 -11.69 -12.66
C ARG A 65 -20.04 -11.91 -13.86
N ASP A 66 -20.53 -13.12 -14.03
CA ASP A 66 -21.47 -13.47 -15.11
C ASP A 66 -22.82 -12.76 -14.96
N GLN A 67 -23.20 -12.42 -13.72
CA GLN A 67 -24.38 -11.61 -13.39
C GLN A 67 -24.14 -10.09 -13.47
N GLY A 68 -22.97 -9.67 -13.97
CA GLY A 68 -22.68 -8.26 -14.25
C GLY A 68 -22.11 -7.47 -13.06
N VAL A 69 -21.80 -8.12 -11.94
CA VAL A 69 -21.12 -7.46 -10.82
C VAL A 69 -19.68 -7.13 -11.22
N SER A 70 -19.29 -5.87 -11.06
CA SER A 70 -17.98 -5.41 -11.51
C SER A 70 -16.84 -5.96 -10.64
N ALA A 71 -15.65 -6.05 -11.24
CA ALA A 71 -14.46 -6.49 -10.52
C ALA A 71 -14.16 -5.62 -9.28
N ALA A 72 -14.43 -4.31 -9.36
CA ALA A 72 -14.23 -3.39 -8.23
C ALA A 72 -15.16 -3.70 -7.05
N VAL A 73 -16.40 -4.10 -7.33
CA VAL A 73 -17.37 -4.52 -6.30
C VAL A 73 -16.98 -5.88 -5.70
N ILE A 74 -16.55 -6.83 -6.53
CA ILE A 74 -16.05 -8.14 -6.08
C ILE A 74 -14.82 -7.98 -5.17
N ASP A 75 -13.86 -7.13 -5.58
CA ASP A 75 -12.68 -6.81 -4.78
C ASP A 75 -13.07 -6.21 -3.42
N ALA A 76 -14.13 -5.39 -3.38
CA ALA A 76 -14.64 -4.84 -2.12
C ALA A 76 -15.34 -5.89 -1.24
N MET A 77 -16.07 -6.85 -1.83
CA MET A 77 -16.66 -7.98 -1.09
C MET A 77 -15.58 -8.81 -0.40
N VAL A 78 -14.49 -9.11 -1.12
CA VAL A 78 -13.32 -9.83 -0.59
C VAL A 78 -12.64 -9.03 0.54
N GLN A 79 -12.49 -7.72 0.36
CA GLN A 79 -11.93 -6.84 1.40
C GLN A 79 -12.79 -6.78 2.67
N LYS A 80 -14.12 -6.80 2.57
CA LYS A 80 -15.00 -6.75 3.75
C LYS A 80 -14.92 -8.00 4.63
N GLN A 81 -14.88 -9.19 4.01
CA GLN A 81 -14.81 -10.48 4.73
C GLN A 81 -13.46 -10.66 5.46
N THR A 82 -12.38 -10.09 4.92
CA THR A 82 -11.06 -10.11 5.56
C THR A 82 -10.97 -9.15 6.76
N VAL A 83 -11.80 -8.10 6.81
CA VAL A 83 -11.82 -7.11 7.90
C VAL A 83 -12.74 -7.51 9.05
N SER A 84 -13.82 -8.27 8.82
CA SER A 84 -14.73 -8.74 9.88
C SER A 84 -14.15 -9.85 10.77
N SER A 85 -12.97 -10.38 10.42
CA SER A 85 -12.32 -11.50 11.13
C SER A 85 -11.13 -11.08 12.02
N GLU A 86 -10.77 -9.79 12.09
CA GLU A 86 -9.58 -9.33 12.84
C GLU A 86 -9.85 -8.05 13.67
N GLU A 87 -10.35 -8.21 14.91
CA GLU A 87 -10.16 -7.20 15.97
C GLU A 87 -8.98 -7.61 16.89
N ASN A 88 -7.99 -6.69 16.95
CA ASN A 88 -6.62 -6.63 17.55
C ASN A 88 -6.44 -7.09 19.04
N PRO A 89 -5.22 -7.23 19.65
CA PRO A 89 -3.90 -6.77 19.17
C PRO A 89 -2.63 -7.63 19.40
N ALA A 90 -1.61 -7.24 18.62
CA ALA A 90 -0.16 -7.41 18.82
C ALA A 90 0.53 -8.74 18.41
N GLU A 91 1.67 -8.55 17.73
CA GLU A 91 2.81 -9.45 17.52
C GLU A 91 2.85 -10.45 16.35
N ALA A 92 4.10 -10.58 15.86
CA ALA A 92 4.72 -11.60 15.01
C ALA A 92 4.61 -11.42 13.48
N TYR A 93 5.78 -11.10 12.88
CA TYR A 93 6.03 -11.23 11.45
C TYR A 93 6.52 -12.66 11.17
N PRO A 94 5.79 -13.50 10.43
CA PRO A 94 6.32 -14.78 9.98
C PRO A 94 7.17 -14.59 8.72
N ASP A 95 8.33 -15.24 8.75
CA ASP A 95 9.31 -15.38 7.68
C ASP A 95 8.98 -16.58 6.77
N GLN A 96 9.71 -16.68 5.64
CA GLN A 96 9.79 -17.80 4.66
C GLN A 96 8.71 -17.83 3.55
N GLN A 97 8.96 -18.22 2.29
CA GLN A 97 10.13 -18.55 1.46
C GLN A 97 9.64 -18.52 -0.01
N ALA A 98 10.47 -18.11 -0.97
CA ALA A 98 10.10 -17.92 -2.38
C ALA A 98 10.61 -19.06 -3.27
N ASP A 99 9.79 -19.46 -4.26
CA ASP A 99 10.13 -20.39 -5.35
C ASP A 99 9.96 -19.70 -6.73
N ASP A 100 10.69 -20.24 -7.71
CA ASP A 100 11.16 -19.64 -8.97
C ASP A 100 10.20 -19.61 -10.19
N ALA A 101 10.60 -18.78 -11.18
CA ALA A 101 10.74 -19.05 -12.64
C ALA A 101 9.90 -18.23 -13.67
N ASP A 102 10.65 -17.54 -14.56
CA ASP A 102 10.53 -17.37 -16.04
C ASP A 102 9.29 -16.67 -16.68
N ALA A 103 9.31 -15.99 -17.84
CA ALA A 103 10.18 -15.03 -18.56
C ALA A 103 9.32 -14.39 -19.69
N GLY A 104 9.70 -13.22 -20.22
CA GLY A 104 9.13 -12.69 -21.48
C GLY A 104 9.44 -11.21 -21.75
N ALA A 105 10.24 -10.95 -22.78
CA ALA A 105 10.83 -9.65 -23.14
C ALA A 105 9.90 -8.71 -23.94
N VAL A 106 10.14 -7.39 -23.84
CA VAL A 106 10.45 -6.50 -24.99
C VAL A 106 11.15 -5.21 -24.50
N ALA A 107 12.15 -4.79 -25.28
CA ALA A 107 13.08 -3.67 -25.12
C ALA A 107 12.37 -2.28 -25.24
N GLU A 108 12.87 -1.18 -24.67
CA GLU A 108 14.06 -0.44 -25.12
C GLU A 108 14.94 0.06 -23.97
N SER A 109 16.21 -0.34 -23.94
CA SER A 109 17.24 0.26 -23.09
C SER A 109 18.39 0.79 -23.94
N ASN A 110 18.96 1.92 -23.50
CA ASN A 110 20.39 2.15 -23.65
C ASN A 110 21.05 1.43 -22.45
N PRO A 111 21.69 0.25 -22.64
CA PRO A 111 22.14 -0.60 -21.54
C PRO A 111 23.28 0.02 -20.71
N ALA A 112 23.95 1.04 -21.22
CA ALA A 112 25.08 1.67 -20.54
C ALA A 112 24.68 2.51 -19.30
N ALA A 113 23.41 2.93 -19.18
CA ALA A 113 22.92 3.65 -18.01
C ALA A 113 22.29 2.73 -16.94
N ALA A 114 22.09 1.44 -17.25
CA ALA A 114 21.31 0.51 -16.43
C ALA A 114 22.04 0.07 -15.13
N GLN A 115 23.33 0.38 -15.02
CA GLN A 115 24.14 0.20 -13.81
C GLN A 115 24.61 1.56 -13.25
N ALA A 116 23.76 2.59 -13.31
CA ALA A 116 23.96 3.75 -12.45
C ALA A 116 24.24 3.25 -11.03
N ASP A 117 25.35 3.70 -10.45
CA ASP A 117 25.67 3.39 -9.06
C ASP A 117 24.44 3.75 -8.23
N LEU A 118 23.73 2.76 -7.68
CA LEU A 118 22.47 2.97 -6.98
C LEU A 118 22.68 3.83 -5.72
N ASP A 119 23.94 4.03 -5.33
CA ASP A 119 24.37 4.96 -4.29
C ASP A 119 24.33 6.44 -4.75
N GLN A 120 24.26 6.69 -6.07
CA GLN A 120 24.26 8.00 -6.75
C GLN A 120 22.94 8.27 -7.52
N LEU A 121 21.81 7.79 -7.01
CA LEU A 121 20.50 8.07 -7.62
C LEU A 121 20.15 9.56 -7.55
N GLY A 122 19.60 10.14 -8.60
CA GLY A 122 19.16 11.55 -8.61
C GLY A 122 20.26 12.55 -8.26
N PRO A 123 19.89 13.76 -7.80
CA PRO A 123 20.84 14.75 -7.32
C PRO A 123 21.66 14.22 -6.13
N PRO A 124 22.83 14.83 -5.82
CA PRO A 124 23.66 14.42 -4.71
C PRO A 124 22.87 14.30 -3.40
N LYS A 125 23.20 13.28 -2.60
CA LYS A 125 22.66 13.16 -1.24
C LYS A 125 22.99 14.43 -0.45
N ILE A 126 22.01 14.90 0.29
CA ILE A 126 22.10 16.06 1.16
C ILE A 126 21.97 15.64 2.62
N THR A 127 22.31 16.53 3.55
CA THR A 127 21.83 16.45 4.94
C THR A 127 20.68 17.43 5.07
N PRO A 128 19.41 16.97 5.10
CA PRO A 128 18.27 17.85 5.20
C PRO A 128 18.27 18.65 6.51
N GLU A 129 17.88 19.91 6.42
CA GLU A 129 17.76 20.83 7.55
C GLU A 129 16.30 21.27 7.68
N LYS A 130 15.84 21.38 8.93
CA LYS A 130 14.49 21.84 9.24
C LYS A 130 14.23 23.26 8.70
N GLY A 131 13.03 23.48 8.16
CA GLY A 131 12.56 24.75 7.60
C GLY A 131 13.05 25.03 6.18
N GLN A 132 13.78 24.09 5.57
CA GLN A 132 14.22 24.19 4.18
C GLN A 132 13.27 23.47 3.24
N ARG A 133 13.31 23.88 1.96
CA ARG A 133 12.56 23.24 0.89
C ARG A 133 13.42 22.27 0.10
N TYR A 134 12.78 21.19 -0.33
CA TYR A 134 13.38 20.07 -1.03
C TYR A 134 12.44 19.52 -2.09
N TYR A 135 12.97 18.61 -2.89
CA TYR A 135 12.22 17.82 -3.87
C TYR A 135 12.28 16.35 -3.49
N THR A 136 11.16 15.65 -3.66
CA THR A 136 11.12 14.19 -3.48
C THR A 136 11.97 13.50 -4.55
N ARG A 137 12.79 12.53 -4.16
CA ARG A 137 13.70 11.78 -5.06
C ARG A 137 13.05 10.56 -5.70
N PHE A 138 11.84 10.21 -5.27
CA PHE A 138 11.05 9.12 -5.82
C PHE A 138 9.56 9.32 -5.52
N GLY A 139 8.72 8.61 -6.27
CA GLY A 139 7.31 8.49 -5.98
C GLY A 139 7.07 7.59 -4.76
N PHE A 140 6.12 7.98 -3.92
CA PHE A 140 5.66 7.19 -2.78
C PHE A 140 4.17 7.43 -2.58
N LYS A 141 3.50 6.57 -1.83
CA LYS A 141 2.11 6.82 -1.45
C LYS A 141 2.00 7.31 -0.01
N TYR A 142 0.83 7.78 0.41
CA TYR A 142 0.51 7.99 1.82
C TYR A 142 -0.98 7.68 2.10
N GLU A 143 -1.33 7.31 3.33
CA GLU A 143 -2.70 7.02 3.76
C GLU A 143 -2.87 7.37 5.23
N GLY A 144 -3.87 8.21 5.53
CA GLY A 144 -4.13 8.65 6.90
C GLY A 144 -2.99 9.49 7.49
N ASP A 145 -2.97 9.55 8.82
CA ASP A 145 -2.07 10.41 9.59
C ASP A 145 -0.80 9.68 10.07
N ASP A 146 -0.67 8.37 9.80
CA ASP A 146 0.39 7.51 10.34
C ASP A 146 1.00 6.66 9.21
N TRP A 147 2.15 7.09 8.69
CA TRP A 147 2.79 6.50 7.51
C TRP A 147 4.20 5.97 7.81
N PRO A 148 4.38 4.64 7.89
CA PRO A 148 5.70 4.08 8.14
C PRO A 148 6.61 4.23 6.91
N ALA A 149 7.88 4.59 7.13
CA ALA A 149 8.96 4.70 6.15
C ALA A 149 9.29 3.39 5.38
N THR A 150 8.50 2.33 5.61
CA THR A 150 8.54 1.04 4.90
C THR A 150 7.89 1.07 3.51
N ASN A 151 7.36 2.23 3.07
CA ASN A 151 6.96 2.46 1.68
C ASN A 151 5.88 1.48 1.15
N TYR A 152 4.76 1.40 1.87
CA TYR A 152 3.56 0.71 1.38
C TYR A 152 2.98 1.41 0.15
N TRP A 153 2.19 0.69 -0.64
CA TRP A 153 1.60 1.25 -1.86
C TRP A 153 0.10 1.38 -1.77
N ARG A 154 -0.35 2.14 -0.77
CA ARG A 154 -1.76 2.42 -0.47
C ARG A 154 -2.04 3.90 -0.35
N GLY A 155 -3.26 4.31 -0.66
CA GLY A 155 -3.70 5.69 -0.52
C GLY A 155 -3.25 6.63 -1.63
N ALA A 156 -3.14 7.91 -1.28
CA ALA A 156 -2.79 9.01 -2.18
C ALA A 156 -1.35 8.89 -2.66
N PHE A 157 -1.06 9.39 -3.86
CA PHE A 157 0.28 9.28 -4.47
C PHE A 157 0.96 10.64 -4.49
N VAL A 158 2.23 10.67 -4.06
CA VAL A 158 3.12 11.82 -4.17
C VAL A 158 4.16 11.51 -5.24
N PRO A 159 4.13 12.22 -6.38
CA PRO A 159 5.11 12.03 -7.45
C PRO A 159 6.54 12.36 -7.01
N ILE A 160 7.51 11.81 -7.74
CA ILE A 160 8.89 12.33 -7.72
C ILE A 160 8.92 13.82 -8.09
N ASN A 161 9.92 14.55 -7.62
CA ASN A 161 10.11 15.99 -7.81
C ASN A 161 8.97 16.85 -7.25
N THR A 162 8.18 16.32 -6.32
CA THR A 162 7.21 17.12 -5.57
C THR A 162 7.99 18.04 -4.62
N GLU A 163 7.70 19.34 -4.66
CA GLU A 163 8.28 20.32 -3.74
C GLU A 163 7.68 20.15 -2.33
N VAL A 164 8.55 19.99 -1.34
CA VAL A 164 8.19 19.78 0.07
C VAL A 164 9.02 20.67 0.98
N GLU A 165 8.47 21.06 2.13
CA GLU A 165 9.23 21.67 3.22
C GLU A 165 9.43 20.65 4.35
N LEU A 166 10.68 20.53 4.83
CA LEU A 166 10.98 19.68 5.99
C LEU A 166 10.63 20.44 7.28
N VAL A 167 9.49 20.15 7.88
CA VAL A 167 8.95 20.89 9.03
C VAL A 167 9.56 20.39 10.35
N ALA A 168 9.79 19.08 10.46
CA ALA A 168 10.48 18.46 11.58
C ALA A 168 11.23 17.20 11.13
N CYS A 169 12.30 16.87 11.83
CA CYS A 169 13.04 15.62 11.69
C CYS A 169 13.75 15.36 13.01
N ASP A 170 13.38 14.28 13.69
CA ASP A 170 14.11 13.73 14.83
C ASP A 170 14.58 12.32 14.50
N ASP A 171 14.90 11.50 15.49
CA ASP A 171 15.40 10.13 15.27
C ASP A 171 14.27 9.14 14.93
N GLU A 172 13.03 9.45 15.31
CA GLU A 172 11.86 8.57 15.18
C GLU A 172 10.99 8.93 13.97
N SER A 173 10.89 10.21 13.61
CA SER A 173 9.95 10.69 12.59
C SER A 173 10.44 11.93 11.83
N MET A 174 9.82 12.18 10.67
CA MET A 174 9.90 13.47 9.98
C MET A 174 8.54 13.95 9.51
N SER A 175 8.35 15.26 9.54
CA SER A 175 7.13 15.93 9.05
C SER A 175 7.45 16.67 7.75
N LEU A 176 6.72 16.38 6.68
CA LEU A 176 6.84 17.05 5.38
C LEU A 176 5.57 17.80 5.02
N LEU A 177 5.69 19.09 4.71
CA LEU A 177 4.61 19.85 4.10
C LEU A 177 4.73 19.79 2.57
N ILE A 178 3.72 19.24 1.89
CA ILE A 178 3.63 19.33 0.42
C ILE A 178 3.26 20.77 0.05
N VAL A 179 4.16 21.48 -0.64
CA VAL A 179 4.02 22.93 -0.86
C VAL A 179 2.79 23.28 -1.69
N ASP A 180 2.49 22.49 -2.72
CA ASP A 180 1.36 22.75 -3.63
C ASP A 180 -0.01 22.53 -2.97
N THR A 181 -0.14 21.45 -2.19
CA THR A 181 -1.44 21.04 -1.61
C THR A 181 -1.66 21.51 -0.18
N GLY A 182 -0.59 21.89 0.52
CA GLY A 182 -0.63 22.21 1.96
C GLY A 182 -0.83 21.00 2.86
N VAL A 183 -0.78 19.77 2.33
CA VAL A 183 -0.89 18.54 3.11
C VAL A 183 0.37 18.35 3.96
N MET A 184 0.17 18.13 5.26
CA MET A 184 1.23 17.69 6.16
C MET A 184 1.29 16.16 6.17
N LEU A 185 2.48 15.60 5.99
CA LEU A 185 2.75 14.18 6.09
C LEU A 185 3.63 13.92 7.30
N GLU A 186 3.23 12.99 8.15
CA GLU A 186 4.08 12.42 9.21
C GLU A 186 4.63 11.08 8.73
N ILE A 187 5.95 10.93 8.76
CA ILE A 187 6.65 9.74 8.28
C ILE A 187 7.46 9.15 9.43
N ASP A 188 7.07 7.95 9.84
CA ASP A 188 7.68 7.27 10.98
C ASP A 188 8.78 6.30 10.55
N ASN A 189 9.95 6.43 11.15
CA ASN A 189 11.06 5.52 10.95
C ASN A 189 11.01 4.35 11.93
N ILE A 190 10.58 3.19 11.42
CA ILE A 190 10.73 1.94 12.17
C ILE A 190 12.11 1.35 11.85
N GLU A 191 13.12 1.73 12.64
CA GLU A 191 14.54 1.40 12.42
C GLU A 191 14.77 -0.11 12.20
N LYS A 192 14.01 -0.97 12.90
CA LYS A 192 14.06 -2.43 12.72
C LYS A 192 13.81 -2.88 11.27
N TYR A 193 13.05 -2.12 10.48
CA TYR A 193 12.74 -2.45 9.08
C TYR A 193 13.55 -1.66 8.06
N THR A 194 13.92 -0.43 8.41
CA THR A 194 14.65 0.49 7.52
C THR A 194 16.16 0.35 7.63
N HIS A 195 16.65 -0.15 8.78
CA HIS A 195 18.05 -0.29 9.17
C HIS A 195 18.87 0.99 8.97
N ARG A 196 18.27 2.14 9.31
CA ARG A 196 18.89 3.47 9.19
C ARG A 196 18.21 4.46 10.12
N SER A 197 18.91 5.55 10.44
CA SER A 197 18.33 6.71 11.12
C SER A 197 17.31 7.43 10.24
N MET A 198 16.41 8.18 10.88
CA MET A 198 15.44 9.01 10.18
C MET A 198 16.14 10.09 9.32
N LEU A 199 17.24 10.67 9.79
CA LEU A 199 18.04 11.61 8.99
C LEU A 199 18.61 10.95 7.73
N GLU A 200 19.14 9.72 7.83
CA GLU A 200 19.62 8.97 6.65
C GLU A 200 18.47 8.65 5.68
N TYR A 201 17.28 8.33 6.19
CA TYR A 201 16.10 8.13 5.34
C TYR A 201 15.66 9.43 4.66
N ALA A 202 15.64 10.56 5.38
CA ALA A 202 15.36 11.87 4.82
C ALA A 202 16.36 12.23 3.72
N SER A 203 17.66 11.96 3.92
CA SER A 203 18.70 12.13 2.91
C SER A 203 18.49 11.26 1.65
N LEU A 204 17.79 10.14 1.73
CA LEU A 204 17.42 9.32 0.57
C LEU A 204 16.19 9.84 -0.16
N MET A 205 15.24 10.37 0.61
CA MET A 205 13.95 10.82 0.09
C MET A 205 14.00 12.22 -0.49
N LEU A 206 14.90 13.08 0.01
CA LEU A 206 14.93 14.51 -0.31
C LEU A 206 16.18 14.89 -1.10
N ALA A 207 16.00 15.84 -2.04
CA ALA A 207 17.07 16.49 -2.80
C ALA A 207 16.90 18.02 -2.79
N ALA A 208 18.01 18.75 -2.93
CA ALA A 208 17.99 20.21 -3.05
C ALA A 208 17.47 20.70 -4.42
N GLU A 209 17.52 19.85 -5.44
CA GLU A 209 17.11 20.15 -6.81
C GLU A 209 16.23 19.01 -7.34
N PRO A 210 15.39 19.25 -8.37
CA PRO A 210 14.62 18.17 -8.98
C PRO A 210 15.53 17.19 -9.74
N THR A 211 15.19 15.91 -9.67
CA THR A 211 15.81 14.86 -10.48
C THR A 211 15.55 15.10 -11.96
N ASN A 212 16.62 15.10 -12.77
CA ASN A 212 16.49 15.28 -14.21
C ASN A 212 15.89 14.04 -14.89
N LEU A 213 14.60 14.11 -15.22
CA LEU A 213 13.87 13.07 -15.95
C LEU A 213 13.93 13.24 -17.47
N SER A 214 14.40 14.37 -18.00
CA SER A 214 14.40 14.67 -19.44
C SER A 214 15.35 13.78 -20.24
N ARG A 215 16.21 13.03 -19.56
CA ARG A 215 17.08 12.01 -20.17
C ARG A 215 16.34 10.71 -20.54
N PHE A 216 15.11 10.53 -20.05
CA PHE A 216 14.27 9.38 -20.36
C PHE A 216 13.26 9.73 -21.47
N SER A 217 12.74 8.70 -22.15
CA SER A 217 11.64 8.88 -23.11
C SER A 217 10.41 9.48 -22.44
N GLU A 218 9.53 10.13 -23.22
CA GLU A 218 8.29 10.72 -22.68
C GLU A 218 7.42 9.67 -21.98
N GLU A 219 7.29 8.48 -22.58
CA GLU A 219 6.57 7.35 -21.97
C GLU A 219 7.14 6.97 -20.60
N MET A 220 8.47 6.87 -20.50
CA MET A 220 9.14 6.53 -19.23
C MET A 220 8.98 7.66 -18.20
N GLN A 221 9.05 8.92 -18.63
CA GLN A 221 8.79 10.05 -17.74
C GLN A 221 7.37 10.02 -17.18
N ASP A 222 6.38 9.70 -18.03
CA ASP A 222 4.98 9.60 -17.62
C ASP A 222 4.74 8.41 -16.68
N ALA A 223 5.39 7.28 -16.94
CA ALA A 223 5.35 6.12 -16.04
C ALA A 223 5.93 6.44 -14.66
N ILE A 224 7.10 7.10 -14.62
CA ILE A 224 7.77 7.54 -13.38
C ILE A 224 6.87 8.53 -12.62
N LYS A 225 6.40 9.58 -13.29
CA LYS A 225 5.56 10.63 -12.69
C LYS A 225 4.20 10.12 -12.23
N ALA A 226 3.71 9.03 -12.81
CA ALA A 226 2.43 8.40 -12.41
C ALA A 226 2.60 7.28 -11.37
N GLY A 227 3.83 6.94 -10.96
CA GLY A 227 4.07 5.84 -10.02
C GLY A 227 3.68 4.48 -10.59
N ARG A 228 3.91 4.23 -11.88
CA ARG A 228 3.53 2.98 -12.55
C ARG A 228 4.76 2.18 -13.01
N PRO A 229 5.33 1.32 -12.15
CA PRO A 229 6.40 0.43 -12.58
C PRO A 229 5.89 -0.54 -13.64
N HIS A 230 6.68 -0.75 -14.69
CA HIS A 230 6.38 -1.74 -15.72
C HIS A 230 7.65 -2.47 -16.19
N ILE A 231 7.45 -3.62 -16.82
CA ILE A 231 8.51 -4.43 -17.43
C ILE A 231 9.30 -3.53 -18.41
N GLY A 232 10.63 -3.69 -18.42
CA GLY A 232 11.56 -2.87 -19.19
C GLY A 232 12.23 -1.74 -18.40
N MET A 233 11.72 -1.41 -17.20
CA MET A 233 12.37 -0.40 -16.35
C MET A 233 13.71 -0.88 -15.80
N THR A 234 14.72 0.00 -15.77
CA THR A 234 15.94 -0.23 -15.00
C THR A 234 15.64 -0.18 -13.50
N LYS A 235 16.51 -0.77 -12.68
CA LYS A 235 16.49 -0.62 -11.22
C LYS A 235 16.36 0.84 -10.77
N GLU A 236 17.12 1.75 -11.39
CA GLU A 236 17.02 3.19 -11.13
C GLU A 236 15.61 3.74 -11.41
N GLN A 237 15.03 3.41 -12.57
CA GLN A 237 13.69 3.87 -12.94
C GLN A 237 12.62 3.32 -12.00
N VAL A 238 12.77 2.07 -11.54
CA VAL A 238 11.89 1.50 -10.51
C VAL A 238 11.99 2.30 -9.22
N ILE A 239 13.19 2.67 -8.77
CA ILE A 239 13.35 3.52 -7.58
C ILE A 239 12.71 4.89 -7.79
N TYR A 240 12.94 5.59 -8.90
CA TYR A 240 12.27 6.88 -9.13
C TYR A 240 10.75 6.78 -9.13
N THR A 241 10.22 5.66 -9.63
CA THR A 241 8.78 5.44 -9.76
C THR A 241 8.12 5.08 -8.42
N ARG A 242 8.76 4.21 -7.63
CA ARG A 242 8.13 3.54 -6.48
C ARG A 242 8.84 3.80 -5.15
N GLY A 243 10.04 4.34 -5.17
CA GLY A 243 10.92 4.44 -4.01
C GLY A 243 11.65 3.14 -3.70
N TYR A 244 12.42 3.15 -2.62
CA TYR A 244 13.23 2.01 -2.22
C TYR A 244 12.37 0.86 -1.68
N PRO A 245 12.73 -0.40 -1.98
CA PRO A 245 12.12 -1.56 -1.32
C PRO A 245 12.55 -1.60 0.15
N PRO A 246 11.74 -2.20 1.04
CA PRO A 246 12.12 -2.34 2.45
C PRO A 246 13.42 -3.13 2.62
N PHE A 247 14.36 -2.53 3.35
CA PHE A 247 15.72 -3.07 3.47
C PHE A 247 15.73 -4.51 4.00
N HIS A 248 14.94 -4.81 5.04
CA HIS A 248 14.89 -6.15 5.62
C HIS A 248 14.41 -7.26 4.64
N ARG A 249 13.74 -6.90 3.53
CA ARG A 249 13.35 -7.85 2.47
C ARG A 249 14.19 -7.72 1.21
N THR A 250 14.87 -6.60 1.03
CA THR A 250 15.81 -6.37 -0.06
C THR A 250 17.07 -5.72 0.50
N PRO A 251 17.94 -6.52 1.15
CA PRO A 251 19.13 -5.99 1.84
C PRO A 251 20.14 -5.37 0.86
N SER A 252 20.05 -5.74 -0.41
CA SER A 252 20.92 -5.23 -1.46
C SER A 252 20.11 -4.91 -2.70
N LEU A 253 20.22 -3.68 -3.17
CA LEU A 253 19.64 -3.26 -4.45
C LEU A 253 20.35 -3.94 -5.65
N LYS A 254 21.51 -4.57 -5.44
CA LYS A 254 22.17 -5.41 -6.45
C LYS A 254 21.47 -6.76 -6.63
N SER A 255 20.60 -7.17 -5.70
CA SER A 255 19.82 -8.40 -5.80
C SER A 255 19.03 -8.45 -7.12
N PRO A 256 18.95 -9.62 -7.80
CA PRO A 256 18.10 -9.81 -8.97
C PRO A 256 16.62 -9.76 -8.62
N GLU A 257 16.24 -9.79 -7.35
CA GLU A 257 14.85 -9.70 -6.92
C GLU A 257 14.69 -8.68 -5.79
N TRP A 258 13.70 -7.80 -5.94
CA TRP A 258 13.29 -6.83 -4.93
C TRP A 258 11.87 -7.13 -4.47
N ILE A 259 11.66 -7.13 -3.16
CA ILE A 259 10.35 -7.40 -2.57
C ILE A 259 9.77 -6.10 -2.05
N TYR A 260 8.67 -5.67 -2.66
CA TYR A 260 7.88 -4.54 -2.18
C TYR A 260 6.67 -5.01 -1.39
N TRP A 261 6.20 -4.16 -0.50
CA TRP A 261 4.95 -4.38 0.18
C TRP A 261 3.89 -3.52 -0.49
N HIS A 262 2.84 -4.16 -0.98
CA HIS A 262 1.64 -3.46 -1.43
C HIS A 262 0.77 -3.12 -0.21
N SER A 263 0.63 -4.08 0.71
CA SER A 263 0.08 -3.91 2.06
C SER A 263 0.87 -4.78 3.04
N ARG A 264 0.49 -4.76 4.33
CA ARG A 264 1.07 -5.68 5.35
C ARG A 264 0.90 -7.17 5.03
N PHE A 265 -0.05 -7.53 4.18
CA PHE A 265 -0.33 -8.93 3.79
C PHE A 265 0.09 -9.23 2.35
N ASN A 266 0.06 -8.21 1.48
CA ASN A 266 0.32 -8.38 0.06
C ASN A 266 1.71 -7.87 -0.28
N LYS A 267 2.59 -8.79 -0.66
CA LYS A 267 3.92 -8.49 -1.17
C LYS A 267 3.88 -8.48 -2.70
N ARG A 268 4.89 -7.88 -3.32
CA ARG A 268 5.11 -7.97 -4.76
C ARG A 268 6.59 -8.16 -5.02
N ALA A 269 6.93 -9.20 -5.76
CA ALA A 269 8.29 -9.48 -6.19
C ALA A 269 8.56 -8.84 -7.55
N PHE A 270 9.65 -8.07 -7.63
CA PHE A 270 10.16 -7.42 -8.83
C PHE A 270 11.46 -8.10 -9.20
N ARG A 271 11.46 -8.87 -10.29
CA ARG A 271 12.63 -9.62 -10.77
C ARG A 271 13.31 -8.90 -11.92
N PHE A 272 14.61 -8.73 -11.81
CA PHE A 272 15.49 -8.09 -12.77
C PHE A 272 16.38 -9.14 -13.45
N ASP A 273 16.73 -8.89 -14.71
CA ASP A 273 17.73 -9.67 -15.43
C ASP A 273 19.17 -9.27 -15.08
N GLY A 274 20.15 -9.86 -15.77
CA GLY A 274 21.58 -9.59 -15.56
C GLY A 274 22.00 -8.16 -15.86
N ASP A 275 21.22 -7.43 -16.66
CA ASP A 275 21.47 -6.03 -17.01
C ASP A 275 20.73 -5.06 -16.07
N GLY A 276 19.99 -5.58 -15.09
CA GLY A 276 19.23 -4.78 -14.13
C GLY A 276 17.92 -4.24 -14.70
N ILE A 277 17.38 -4.88 -15.74
CA ILE A 277 16.09 -4.56 -16.34
C ILE A 277 14.99 -5.39 -15.70
N LEU A 278 13.89 -4.76 -15.31
CA LEU A 278 12.72 -5.39 -14.71
C LEU A 278 12.04 -6.28 -15.75
N VAL A 279 12.04 -7.59 -15.52
CA VAL A 279 11.48 -8.60 -16.45
C VAL A 279 10.20 -9.24 -15.93
N SER A 280 9.89 -9.10 -14.64
CA SER A 280 8.69 -9.70 -14.04
C SER A 280 8.26 -8.97 -12.77
N ILE A 281 6.94 -8.82 -12.61
CA ILE A 281 6.30 -8.36 -11.38
C ILE A 281 5.23 -9.37 -10.96
N ARG A 282 5.39 -9.98 -9.79
CA ARG A 282 4.48 -11.02 -9.25
C ARG A 282 3.96 -10.62 -7.88
N ASN A 283 2.82 -11.18 -7.49
CA ASN A 283 2.28 -11.07 -6.13
C ASN A 283 2.86 -12.19 -5.27
#